data_AF-A0A067P4L7-F1
#
_entry.id   AF-A0A067P4L7-F1
#
_cell.length_a   1.000
_cell.length_b   1.000
_cell.length_c   1.000
_cell.angle_alpha   90.00
_cell.angle_beta   90.00
_cell.angle_gamma   90.00
#
_symmetry.space_group_name_H-M   'P 1'
#
loop_
_entity.id
_entity.type
_entity.pdbx_description
1 polymer ?
#
loop_
_entity_poly.entity_id
_entity_poly.type
_entity_poly.pdbx_seq_one_letter_code
_entity_poly.pdbx_strand_id
1 'polypeptide(L)'
;MSEPPLNNLWLPIIGQKYIEGQELELEQVALNELTVKDLKPRLQGYGLPVSGKRLLLETRLREFSQRKDQWNLLFQPKQNRTRGSVTGSRAKGAEALRTIGLHGKQKGDGPARYTNKHGVPATKECTAEQMAVMEDWADAALLELTAEPFLNGTAEVDGVVVVGQGEDDQRVGLTSEAAGGKLEPTGVDIRLNRQERLILELRQIVQNGFGTVLAAQTSRPCPAYRGSNQTTNTMSTVSEQTMADLIPHSHATSPPCQHPKPTTASGLAHPEPEPMTINPENMRTIVLEGGMSLTFDVTTVPNPPNIRYSERIEDLFKEWYVASDSGLTLGGQKIPLRHWIDIYKKRGGNAVDSKAWSTFRGAWHEWKVCKPVTPAAEYYIELFQYVVEEYERLGSSEQAFWAVYSANGHRMVWSAIQAALRQQRKQTKAASLPDATAARRFFGETLEGAAHLRVFQYRKGKQIHTYSSDDKIAEQWRRLLETNEDIRMQWEESMDCTQ
;
A
#
# COMPACT_ATOMS: atom_id res chain seq x y z
N MET A 1 26.04 -57.60 -19.81
CA MET A 1 24.89 -56.71 -20.08
C MET A 1 25.01 -55.54 -19.13
N SER A 2 25.48 -54.39 -19.61
CA SER A 2 25.64 -53.19 -18.78
C SER A 2 24.25 -52.68 -18.38
N GLU A 3 24.02 -52.47 -17.08
CA GLU A 3 22.81 -51.83 -16.59
C GLU A 3 22.63 -50.49 -17.32
N PRO A 4 21.47 -50.24 -17.95
CA PRO A 4 21.23 -48.96 -18.60
C PRO A 4 21.36 -47.84 -17.56
N PRO A 5 21.98 -46.71 -17.90
CA PRO A 5 22.15 -45.60 -16.97
C PRO A 5 20.78 -45.18 -16.45
N LEU A 6 20.56 -45.37 -15.15
CA LEU A 6 19.30 -45.16 -14.43
C LEU A 6 18.72 -43.73 -14.56
N ASN A 7 19.35 -42.82 -15.30
CA ASN A 7 18.99 -41.40 -15.35
C ASN A 7 18.10 -40.99 -16.52
N ASN A 8 17.81 -41.90 -17.44
CA ASN A 8 16.89 -41.65 -18.55
C ASN A 8 15.51 -42.23 -18.23
N LEU A 9 14.49 -41.38 -18.22
CA LEU A 9 13.10 -41.77 -17.98
C LEU A 9 12.29 -41.65 -19.28
N TRP A 10 11.37 -42.58 -19.50
CA TRP A 10 10.37 -42.49 -20.57
C TRP A 10 9.07 -41.95 -19.98
N LEU A 11 8.65 -40.79 -20.47
CA LEU A 11 7.47 -40.08 -19.96
C LEU A 11 6.54 -39.69 -21.12
N PRO A 12 5.22 -39.65 -20.93
CA PRO A 12 4.29 -39.13 -21.93
C PRO A 12 4.60 -37.68 -22.29
N ILE A 13 4.44 -37.32 -23.57
CA ILE A 13 4.60 -35.94 -24.03
C ILE A 13 3.50 -35.06 -23.41
N ILE A 14 3.90 -33.97 -22.75
CA ILE A 14 2.97 -33.04 -22.10
C ILE A 14 2.13 -32.34 -23.16
N GLY A 15 0.80 -32.41 -23.03
CA GLY A 15 -0.15 -31.77 -23.95
C GLY A 15 -0.55 -32.62 -25.16
N GLN A 16 -0.10 -33.88 -25.25
CA GLN A 16 -0.62 -34.84 -26.25
C GLN A 16 -2.14 -34.99 -26.10
N LYS A 17 -2.85 -35.26 -27.20
CA LYS A 17 -4.28 -35.61 -27.18
C LYS A 17 -4.44 -37.12 -27.02
N TYR A 18 -5.35 -37.54 -26.15
CA TYR A 18 -5.71 -38.96 -26.03
C TYR A 18 -6.60 -39.38 -27.20
N ILE A 19 -6.20 -40.44 -27.89
CA ILE A 19 -6.99 -41.10 -28.92
C ILE A 19 -7.17 -42.54 -28.45
N GLU A 20 -8.42 -42.96 -28.27
CA GLU A 20 -8.75 -44.31 -27.78
C GLU A 20 -8.19 -45.37 -28.75
N GLY A 21 -7.43 -46.33 -28.21
CA GLY A 21 -6.77 -47.39 -29.00
C GLY A 21 -5.39 -47.03 -29.56
N GLN A 22 -4.94 -45.77 -29.47
CA GLN A 22 -3.58 -45.37 -29.88
C GLN A 22 -2.61 -45.44 -28.68
N GLU A 23 -1.41 -45.97 -28.90
CA GLU A 23 -0.34 -45.94 -27.89
C GLU A 23 0.14 -44.50 -27.63
N LEU A 24 0.45 -44.18 -26.37
CA LEU A 24 0.93 -42.86 -25.96
C LEU A 24 2.35 -42.61 -26.50
N GLU A 25 2.62 -41.38 -26.95
CA GLU A 25 3.96 -41.02 -27.40
C GLU A 25 4.83 -40.70 -26.19
N LEU A 26 6.01 -41.32 -26.13
CA LEU A 26 6.93 -41.21 -25.01
C LEU A 26 8.17 -40.41 -25.42
N GLU A 27 8.52 -39.42 -24.60
CA GLU A 27 9.77 -38.66 -24.68
C GLU A 27 10.79 -39.28 -23.73
N GLN A 28 12.04 -39.43 -24.18
CA GLN A 28 13.16 -39.79 -23.31
C GLN A 28 13.70 -38.53 -22.63
N VAL A 29 13.68 -38.52 -21.30
CA VAL A 29 14.08 -37.36 -20.49
C VAL A 29 15.27 -37.73 -19.62
N ALA A 30 16.41 -37.05 -19.83
CA ALA A 30 17.61 -37.19 -19.02
C ALA A 30 17.54 -36.29 -17.78
N LEU A 31 17.39 -36.88 -16.58
CA LEU A 31 17.24 -36.12 -15.33
C LEU A 31 18.48 -35.29 -14.96
N ASN A 32 19.67 -35.69 -15.43
CA ASN A 32 20.92 -35.00 -15.11
C ASN A 32 21.00 -33.62 -15.75
N GLU A 33 20.40 -33.46 -16.93
CA GLU A 33 20.44 -32.23 -17.73
C GLU A 33 19.39 -31.21 -17.29
N LEU A 34 18.32 -31.67 -16.60
CA LEU A 34 17.23 -30.81 -16.17
C LEU A 34 17.58 -29.99 -14.93
N THR A 35 17.33 -28.69 -14.98
CA THR A 35 17.41 -27.83 -13.79
C THR A 35 16.11 -27.86 -12.99
N VAL A 36 16.11 -27.33 -11.75
CA VAL A 36 14.89 -27.19 -10.94
C VAL A 36 13.83 -26.33 -11.65
N LYS A 37 14.25 -25.40 -12.52
CA LYS A 37 13.34 -24.57 -13.30
C LYS A 37 12.61 -25.38 -14.38
N ASP A 38 13.21 -26.45 -14.88
CA ASP A 38 12.64 -27.31 -15.93
C ASP A 38 11.83 -28.47 -15.34
N LEU A 39 12.25 -28.99 -14.18
CA LEU A 39 11.55 -30.06 -13.45
C LEU A 39 10.15 -29.63 -12.98
N LYS A 40 10.01 -28.38 -12.50
CA LYS A 40 8.74 -27.90 -11.93
C LYS A 40 7.60 -27.81 -12.97
N PRO A 41 7.80 -27.21 -14.15
CA PRO A 41 6.80 -27.23 -15.22
C PRO A 41 6.44 -28.64 -15.67
N ARG A 42 7.41 -29.56 -15.78
CA ARG A 42 7.13 -30.95 -16.15
C ARG A 42 6.25 -31.66 -15.11
N LEU A 43 6.60 -31.58 -13.83
CA LEU A 43 5.77 -32.10 -12.73
C LEU A 43 4.37 -31.48 -12.73
N GLN A 44 4.26 -30.16 -12.98
CA GLN A 44 2.97 -29.48 -13.07
C GLN A 44 2.12 -29.99 -14.23
N GLY A 45 2.73 -30.24 -15.40
CA GLY A 45 2.07 -30.85 -16.55
C GLY A 45 1.50 -32.22 -16.25
N TYR A 46 2.20 -33.01 -15.42
CA TYR A 46 1.72 -34.30 -14.94
C TYR A 46 0.76 -34.25 -13.75
N GLY A 47 0.40 -33.05 -13.27
CA GLY A 47 -0.46 -32.88 -12.09
C GLY A 47 0.20 -33.26 -10.75
N LEU A 48 1.53 -33.38 -10.73
CA LEU A 48 2.30 -33.77 -9.55
C LEU A 48 2.69 -32.54 -8.69
N PRO A 49 2.97 -32.72 -7.38
CA PRO A 49 3.39 -31.62 -6.51
C PRO A 49 4.74 -31.00 -6.93
N VAL A 50 4.78 -29.67 -7.07
CA VAL A 50 5.96 -28.90 -7.54
C VAL A 50 6.88 -28.36 -6.43
N SER A 51 6.54 -28.61 -5.16
CA SER A 51 7.30 -28.11 -4.00
C SER A 51 8.37 -29.10 -3.53
N GLY A 52 9.60 -28.64 -3.26
CA GLY A 52 10.66 -29.47 -2.70
C GLY A 52 12.06 -29.11 -3.20
N LYS A 53 13.08 -29.79 -2.64
CA LYS A 53 14.46 -29.79 -3.17
C LYS A 53 14.54 -30.62 -4.46
N ARG A 54 15.57 -30.40 -5.28
CA ARG A 54 15.78 -31.07 -6.59
C ARG A 54 15.59 -32.59 -6.51
N LEU A 55 16.25 -33.26 -5.57
CA LEU A 55 16.15 -34.71 -5.38
C LEU A 55 14.70 -35.20 -5.21
N LEU A 56 13.88 -34.48 -4.45
CA LEU A 56 12.48 -34.86 -4.23
C LEU A 56 11.64 -34.71 -5.51
N LEU A 57 11.97 -33.74 -6.36
CA LEU A 57 11.32 -33.56 -7.67
C LEU A 57 11.70 -34.69 -8.63
N GLU A 58 12.97 -35.08 -8.65
CA GLU A 58 13.46 -36.22 -9.44
C GLU A 58 12.84 -37.54 -8.98
N THR A 59 12.78 -37.80 -7.66
CA THR A 59 12.12 -38.99 -7.11
C THR A 59 10.66 -39.08 -7.56
N ARG A 60 9.91 -37.98 -7.53
CA ARG A 60 8.50 -37.97 -7.99
C ARG A 60 8.36 -38.28 -9.48
N LEU A 61 9.25 -37.75 -10.33
CA LEU A 61 9.23 -38.09 -11.75
C LEU A 61 9.58 -39.57 -11.99
N ARG A 62 10.54 -40.12 -11.24
CA ARG A 62 10.88 -41.55 -11.29
C ARG A 62 9.69 -42.41 -10.88
N GLU A 63 9.07 -42.12 -9.73
CA GLU A 63 7.88 -42.83 -9.26
C GLU A 63 6.72 -42.76 -10.26
N PHE A 64 6.49 -41.60 -10.86
CA PHE A 64 5.46 -41.43 -11.89
C PHE A 64 5.75 -42.21 -13.17
N SER A 65 7.02 -42.27 -13.60
CA SER A 65 7.42 -43.05 -14.79
C SER A 65 7.22 -44.57 -14.61
N GLN A 66 7.25 -45.06 -13.37
CA GLN A 66 7.04 -46.48 -13.05
C GLN A 66 5.54 -46.85 -13.01
N ARG A 67 4.65 -45.87 -12.79
CA ARG A 67 3.20 -46.07 -12.67
C ARG A 67 2.48 -45.74 -13.97
N LYS A 68 2.61 -46.60 -14.97
CA LYS A 68 2.00 -46.42 -16.31
C LYS A 68 0.47 -46.35 -16.28
N ASP A 69 -0.15 -46.98 -15.29
CA ASP A 69 -1.59 -46.91 -15.01
C ASP A 69 -2.08 -45.47 -14.73
N GLN A 70 -1.22 -44.64 -14.13
CA GLN A 70 -1.55 -43.25 -13.83
C GLN A 70 -1.47 -42.33 -15.05
N TRP A 71 -0.87 -42.76 -16.17
CA TRP A 71 -0.73 -41.92 -17.36
C TRP A 71 -2.08 -41.59 -17.99
N ASN A 72 -3.06 -42.49 -17.87
CA ASN A 72 -4.42 -42.24 -18.33
C ASN A 72 -5.13 -41.11 -17.55
N LEU A 73 -4.71 -40.84 -16.30
CA LEU A 73 -5.27 -39.74 -15.50
C LEU A 73 -4.86 -38.36 -16.05
N LEU A 74 -3.80 -38.27 -16.86
CA LEU A 74 -3.36 -37.02 -17.48
C LEU A 74 -4.38 -36.47 -18.49
N PHE A 75 -5.13 -37.36 -19.11
CA PHE A 75 -6.08 -37.02 -20.17
C PHE A 75 -7.50 -36.85 -19.65
N GLN A 76 -7.73 -37.10 -18.36
CA GLN A 76 -9.00 -36.74 -17.75
C GLN A 76 -9.07 -35.22 -17.67
N PRO A 77 -10.20 -34.60 -18.07
CA PRO A 77 -10.38 -33.17 -17.92
C PRO A 77 -10.14 -32.82 -16.46
N LYS A 78 -9.18 -31.92 -16.21
CA LYS A 78 -8.82 -31.49 -14.87
C LYS A 78 -10.11 -31.15 -14.15
N GLN A 79 -10.45 -31.89 -13.10
CA GLN A 79 -11.68 -31.65 -12.37
C GLN A 79 -11.61 -30.22 -11.86
N ASN A 80 -12.33 -29.33 -12.54
CA ASN A 80 -12.41 -27.94 -12.14
C ASN A 80 -12.93 -27.95 -10.71
N ARG A 81 -12.22 -27.26 -9.82
CA ARG A 81 -12.63 -27.14 -8.42
C ARG A 81 -14.12 -26.83 -8.38
N THR A 82 -14.91 -27.77 -7.85
CA THR A 82 -16.33 -27.54 -7.63
C THR A 82 -16.45 -26.27 -6.80
N ARG A 83 -17.16 -25.28 -7.32
CA ARG A 83 -17.35 -24.00 -6.64
C ARG A 83 -18.05 -24.31 -5.30
N GLY A 84 -17.39 -23.95 -4.19
CA GLY A 84 -17.84 -24.32 -2.84
C GLY A 84 -17.19 -25.59 -2.26
N SER A 85 -16.25 -26.22 -2.96
CA SER A 85 -15.44 -27.29 -2.37
C SER A 85 -14.70 -26.77 -1.13
N VAL A 86 -14.87 -27.48 -0.01
CA VAL A 86 -14.23 -27.19 1.29
C VAL A 86 -12.70 -27.45 1.25
N THR A 87 -12.13 -27.68 0.07
CA THR A 87 -10.70 -27.96 -0.10
C THR A 87 -9.95 -26.72 -0.62
N GLY A 88 -9.06 -26.18 0.21
CA GLY A 88 -8.16 -25.09 -0.17
C GLY A 88 -7.74 -24.20 1.00
N SER A 89 -6.76 -23.35 0.77
CA SER A 89 -6.29 -22.38 1.77
C SER A 89 -7.41 -21.44 2.25
N ARG A 90 -8.34 -21.04 1.37
CA ARG A 90 -9.51 -20.22 1.73
C ARG A 90 -10.52 -20.95 2.62
N ALA A 91 -10.66 -22.27 2.48
CA ALA A 91 -11.52 -23.07 3.34
C ALA A 91 -10.96 -23.20 4.78
N LYS A 92 -9.66 -22.91 4.96
CA LYS A 92 -9.01 -22.77 6.27
C LYS A 92 -9.02 -21.33 6.81
N GLY A 93 -9.65 -20.39 6.11
CA GLY A 93 -9.80 -19.01 6.59
C GLY A 93 -10.67 -18.95 7.84
N ALA A 94 -10.42 -17.99 8.71
CA ALA A 94 -11.15 -17.83 9.98
C ALA A 94 -12.67 -17.74 9.78
N GLU A 95 -13.11 -17.07 8.71
CA GLU A 95 -14.51 -16.95 8.34
C GLU A 95 -15.11 -18.29 7.90
N ALA A 96 -14.43 -19.04 7.03
CA ALA A 96 -14.86 -20.38 6.61
C ALA A 96 -14.93 -21.35 7.80
N LEU A 97 -13.96 -21.30 8.71
CA LEU A 97 -13.97 -22.09 9.95
C LEU A 97 -15.12 -21.68 10.87
N ARG A 98 -15.44 -20.38 10.97
CA ARG A 98 -16.58 -19.89 11.74
C ARG A 98 -17.91 -20.36 11.13
N THR A 99 -18.04 -20.33 9.80
CA THR A 99 -19.21 -20.87 9.09
C THR A 99 -19.37 -22.38 9.28
N ILE A 100 -18.27 -23.15 9.22
CA ILE A 100 -18.26 -24.59 9.51
C ILE A 100 -18.64 -24.85 10.98
N GLY A 101 -18.20 -24.01 11.91
CA GLY A 101 -18.57 -24.08 13.32
C GLY A 101 -20.06 -23.79 13.56
N LEU A 102 -20.61 -22.78 12.89
CA LEU A 102 -22.01 -22.36 13.01
C LEU A 102 -22.99 -23.33 12.35
N HIS A 103 -22.65 -23.90 11.20
CA HIS A 103 -23.57 -24.73 10.40
C HIS A 103 -23.31 -26.23 10.53
N GLY A 104 -22.36 -26.60 11.39
CA GLY A 104 -21.85 -27.96 11.49
C GLY A 104 -21.05 -28.38 10.25
N LYS A 105 -20.17 -29.37 10.41
CA LYS A 105 -19.64 -30.10 9.26
C LYS A 105 -20.81 -30.87 8.67
N GLN A 106 -21.46 -30.34 7.64
CA GLN A 106 -22.42 -31.12 6.88
C GLN A 106 -21.72 -32.40 6.39
N LYS A 107 -22.04 -33.54 7.02
CA LYS A 107 -21.79 -34.87 6.47
C LYS A 107 -22.77 -35.04 5.30
N GLY A 108 -22.49 -34.36 4.20
CA GLY A 108 -23.24 -34.46 2.98
C GLY A 108 -22.55 -35.43 2.05
N ASP A 109 -23.06 -36.65 1.99
CA ASP A 109 -22.91 -37.53 0.84
C ASP A 109 -23.40 -36.78 -0.41
N GLY A 110 -22.48 -36.48 -1.31
CA GLY A 110 -22.77 -35.99 -2.65
C GLY A 110 -22.41 -34.52 -2.90
N PRO A 111 -21.93 -34.21 -4.12
CA PRO A 111 -21.64 -32.84 -4.52
C PRO A 111 -22.92 -32.01 -4.45
N ALA A 112 -22.84 -30.85 -3.79
CA ALA A 112 -23.92 -29.87 -3.79
C ALA A 112 -24.31 -29.56 -5.25
N ARG A 113 -25.43 -30.13 -5.71
CA ARG A 113 -26.05 -29.80 -6.99
C ARG A 113 -26.60 -28.39 -6.86
N TYR A 114 -25.78 -27.39 -7.22
CA TYR A 114 -26.30 -26.11 -7.61
C TYR A 114 -27.04 -26.31 -8.93
N THR A 115 -28.34 -26.01 -8.96
CA THR A 115 -29.09 -25.88 -10.21
C THR A 115 -28.37 -24.80 -11.03
N ASN A 116 -27.96 -25.16 -12.25
CA ASN A 116 -27.19 -24.29 -13.12
C ASN A 116 -27.91 -22.94 -13.31
N LYS A 117 -27.10 -21.89 -13.40
CA LYS A 117 -27.44 -20.47 -13.55
C LYS A 117 -28.26 -20.11 -14.80
N HIS A 118 -28.75 -21.08 -15.56
CA HIS A 118 -29.72 -20.88 -16.65
C HIS A 118 -31.17 -20.74 -16.13
N GLY A 119 -31.39 -20.87 -14.83
CA GLY A 119 -32.65 -20.55 -14.16
C GLY A 119 -32.66 -19.19 -13.45
N VAL A 120 -31.84 -18.21 -13.87
CA VAL A 120 -32.05 -16.82 -13.43
C VAL A 120 -33.27 -16.32 -14.20
N PRO A 121 -34.37 -15.89 -13.55
CA PRO A 121 -35.47 -15.25 -14.25
C PRO A 121 -34.89 -14.07 -15.04
N ALA A 122 -35.21 -13.98 -16.33
CA ALA A 122 -34.75 -12.93 -17.22
C ALA A 122 -34.74 -11.58 -16.49
N THR A 123 -33.62 -10.85 -16.59
CA THR A 123 -33.56 -9.45 -16.17
C THR A 123 -34.80 -8.76 -16.68
N LYS A 124 -35.66 -8.29 -15.77
CA LYS A 124 -36.89 -7.57 -16.13
C LYS A 124 -36.50 -6.51 -17.15
N GLU A 125 -37.07 -6.60 -18.34
CA GLU A 125 -36.89 -5.60 -19.38
C GLU A 125 -37.18 -4.23 -18.78
N CYS A 126 -36.27 -3.28 -19.02
CA CYS A 126 -36.44 -1.91 -18.58
C CYS A 126 -37.76 -1.40 -19.16
N THR A 127 -38.74 -1.11 -18.30
CA THR A 127 -40.07 -0.70 -18.75
C THR A 127 -39.96 0.62 -19.51
N ALA A 128 -40.82 0.85 -20.51
CA ALA A 128 -40.84 2.11 -21.25
C ALA A 128 -40.89 3.35 -20.33
N GLU A 129 -41.56 3.25 -19.19
CA GLU A 129 -41.58 4.30 -18.15
C GLU A 129 -40.20 4.61 -17.56
N GLN A 130 -39.36 3.59 -17.35
CA GLN A 130 -38.00 3.78 -16.83
C GLN A 130 -37.09 4.40 -17.88
N MET A 131 -37.28 4.05 -19.16
CA MET A 131 -36.55 4.69 -20.25
C MET A 131 -36.95 6.16 -20.39
N ALA A 132 -38.25 6.46 -20.33
CA ALA A 132 -38.74 7.85 -20.37
C ALA A 132 -38.18 8.70 -19.22
N VAL A 133 -38.13 8.17 -17.99
CA VAL A 133 -37.54 8.89 -16.84
C VAL A 133 -36.04 9.13 -17.01
N MET A 134 -35.31 8.20 -17.65
CA MET A 134 -33.89 8.39 -17.93
C MET A 134 -33.65 9.40 -19.05
N GLU A 135 -34.54 9.44 -20.06
CA GLU A 135 -34.49 10.37 -21.18
C GLU A 135 -34.84 11.80 -20.73
N ASP A 136 -35.91 11.97 -19.95
CA ASP A 136 -36.29 13.26 -19.32
C ASP A 136 -35.16 13.82 -18.44
N TRP A 137 -34.47 12.95 -17.68
CA TRP A 137 -33.34 13.36 -16.86
C TRP A 137 -32.14 13.80 -17.72
N ALA A 138 -31.87 13.08 -18.81
CA ALA A 138 -30.79 13.42 -19.73
C ALA A 138 -31.05 14.76 -20.44
N ASP A 139 -32.29 15.00 -20.86
CA ASP A 139 -32.71 16.23 -21.50
C ASP A 139 -32.66 17.42 -20.53
N ALA A 140 -33.10 17.24 -19.28
CA ALA A 140 -33.00 18.28 -18.24
C ALA A 140 -31.54 18.66 -17.97
N ALA A 141 -30.64 17.68 -17.89
CA ALA A 141 -29.21 17.93 -17.69
C ALA A 141 -28.57 18.67 -18.88
N LEU A 142 -29.00 18.38 -20.12
CA LEU A 142 -28.56 19.09 -21.32
C LEU A 142 -29.09 20.52 -21.38
N LEU A 143 -30.33 20.74 -20.93
CA LEU A 143 -30.94 22.06 -20.87
C LEU A 143 -30.27 22.95 -19.82
N GLU A 144 -29.91 22.39 -18.67
CA GLU A 144 -29.15 23.10 -17.63
C GLU A 144 -27.74 23.48 -18.12
N LEU A 145 -27.08 22.62 -18.90
CA LEU A 145 -25.78 22.92 -19.52
C LEU A 145 -25.84 24.01 -20.60
N THR A 146 -26.98 24.18 -21.27
CA THR A 146 -27.15 25.13 -22.37
C THR A 146 -27.79 26.44 -21.93
N ALA A 147 -28.49 26.45 -20.80
CA ALA A 147 -29.17 27.63 -20.24
C ALA A 147 -28.24 28.57 -19.49
N GLU A 148 -27.05 28.14 -19.06
CA GLU A 148 -26.05 29.01 -18.45
C GLU A 148 -25.45 29.97 -19.52
N PRO A 149 -25.76 31.28 -19.49
CA PRO A 149 -25.23 32.24 -20.45
C PRO A 149 -23.81 32.62 -20.04
N PHE A 150 -22.87 31.70 -20.24
CA PHE A 150 -21.48 31.90 -19.89
C PHE A 150 -20.79 32.77 -20.95
N LEU A 151 -20.94 34.09 -20.79
CA LEU A 151 -20.14 35.19 -21.35
C LEU A 151 -20.34 35.53 -22.84
N ASN A 152 -21.38 36.32 -23.13
CA ASN A 152 -21.30 37.42 -24.10
C ASN A 152 -20.54 38.62 -23.47
N GLY A 153 -19.35 38.35 -22.94
CA GLY A 153 -18.43 39.38 -22.46
C GLY A 153 -17.62 39.92 -23.64
N THR A 154 -18.23 40.72 -24.49
CA THR A 154 -17.50 41.63 -25.37
C THR A 154 -16.79 42.64 -24.47
N ALA A 155 -15.55 42.34 -24.10
CA ALA A 155 -14.63 43.33 -23.58
C ALA A 155 -14.34 44.31 -24.72
N GLU A 156 -15.12 45.38 -24.74
CA GLU A 156 -14.81 46.63 -25.43
C GLU A 156 -13.49 47.13 -24.84
N VAL A 157 -12.39 46.92 -25.58
CA VAL A 157 -11.09 47.46 -25.24
C VAL A 157 -11.14 48.93 -25.61
N ASP A 158 -11.48 49.74 -24.62
CA ASP A 158 -11.48 51.18 -24.71
C ASP A 158 -10.05 51.70 -24.94
N GLY A 159 -9.97 52.76 -25.74
CA GLY A 159 -8.81 53.13 -26.54
C GLY A 159 -7.54 53.47 -25.77
N VAL A 160 -6.42 52.88 -26.19
CA VAL A 160 -5.10 53.49 -26.07
C VAL A 160 -4.70 53.97 -27.47
N VAL A 161 -4.89 55.27 -27.68
CA VAL A 161 -4.33 56.02 -28.81
C VAL A 161 -2.82 56.11 -28.60
N VAL A 162 -2.04 55.39 -29.41
CA VAL A 162 -0.61 55.69 -29.63
C VAL A 162 -0.45 56.17 -31.06
N VAL A 163 -0.50 57.49 -31.22
CA VAL A 163 0.06 58.20 -32.36
C VAL A 163 1.53 58.48 -32.03
N GLY A 164 2.43 58.06 -32.91
CA GLY A 164 3.85 58.39 -32.79
C GLY A 164 4.71 57.61 -33.77
N GLN A 165 4.77 58.10 -35.00
CA GLN A 165 5.79 57.74 -35.99
C GLN A 165 7.19 58.06 -35.47
N GLY A 166 8.17 57.24 -35.86
CA GLY A 166 9.59 57.52 -35.66
C GLY A 166 10.43 56.35 -36.16
N GLU A 167 10.72 56.37 -37.46
CA GLU A 167 11.86 55.66 -38.05
C GLU A 167 13.13 56.14 -37.35
N ASP A 168 13.97 55.24 -36.84
CA ASP A 168 15.43 55.38 -36.98
C ASP A 168 16.19 54.11 -36.58
N ASP A 169 17.17 53.81 -37.42
CA ASP A 169 18.26 52.86 -37.25
C ASP A 169 19.06 53.11 -35.96
N GLN A 170 19.40 52.06 -35.21
CA GLN A 170 20.80 51.78 -34.84
C GLN A 170 20.99 50.49 -34.02
N ARG A 171 21.97 49.70 -34.47
CA ARG A 171 22.75 48.69 -33.74
C ARG A 171 23.22 49.19 -32.37
N VAL A 172 23.29 48.28 -31.39
CA VAL A 172 24.51 47.83 -30.64
C VAL A 172 24.11 47.21 -29.29
N GLY A 173 24.68 46.05 -28.96
CA GLY A 173 25.11 45.73 -27.59
C GLY A 173 24.16 44.90 -26.71
N LEU A 174 24.23 43.57 -26.82
CA LEU A 174 23.74 42.65 -25.80
C LEU A 174 24.81 42.46 -24.71
N THR A 175 24.57 43.04 -23.53
CA THR A 175 25.15 42.61 -22.25
C THR A 175 24.00 42.08 -21.40
N SER A 176 24.03 40.79 -21.05
CA SER A 176 23.01 40.13 -20.23
C SER A 176 23.57 39.82 -18.85
N GLU A 177 23.27 40.68 -17.87
CA GLU A 177 23.25 40.37 -16.45
C GLU A 177 21.79 40.16 -15.98
N ALA A 178 21.60 39.06 -15.25
CA ALA A 178 20.59 38.74 -14.22
C ALA A 178 19.17 39.34 -14.27
N ALA A 179 18.15 38.47 -14.30
CA ALA A 179 16.94 38.62 -13.46
C ALA A 179 16.03 37.37 -13.50
N GLY A 180 15.68 36.85 -12.33
CA GLY A 180 14.63 35.84 -12.16
C GLY A 180 13.26 36.42 -12.51
N GLY A 181 12.78 36.09 -13.71
CA GLY A 181 11.41 36.39 -14.15
C GLY A 181 10.43 35.36 -13.62
N LYS A 182 9.53 35.80 -12.75
CA LYS A 182 8.28 35.10 -12.41
C LYS A 182 7.48 34.96 -13.71
N LEU A 183 7.48 33.77 -14.31
CA LEU A 183 6.72 33.48 -15.52
C LEU A 183 5.23 33.64 -15.20
N GLU A 184 4.66 34.76 -15.65
CA GLU A 184 3.22 34.96 -15.72
C GLU A 184 2.61 33.77 -16.48
N PRO A 185 1.55 33.14 -15.94
CA PRO A 185 0.92 31.99 -16.57
C PRO A 185 0.48 32.40 -17.97
N THR A 186 0.94 31.64 -18.97
CA THR A 186 0.59 31.94 -20.35
C THR A 186 -0.93 31.85 -20.52
N GLY A 187 -1.51 32.60 -21.46
CA GLY A 187 -2.95 32.55 -21.73
C GLY A 187 -3.47 31.13 -22.05
N VAL A 188 -2.59 30.20 -22.39
CA VAL A 188 -2.88 28.77 -22.58
C VAL A 188 -3.12 28.08 -21.23
N ASP A 189 -2.32 28.36 -20.21
CA ASP A 189 -2.46 27.77 -18.86
C ASP A 189 -3.79 28.18 -18.21
N ILE A 190 -4.22 29.43 -18.43
CA ILE A 190 -5.51 29.94 -17.92
C ILE A 190 -6.68 29.20 -18.60
N ARG A 191 -6.58 28.92 -19.91
CA ARG A 191 -7.62 28.17 -20.65
C ARG A 191 -7.66 26.71 -20.23
N LEU A 192 -6.51 26.07 -20.02
CA LEU A 192 -6.44 24.67 -19.62
C LEU A 192 -7.00 24.47 -18.20
N ASN A 193 -6.61 25.33 -17.25
CA ASN A 193 -7.14 25.33 -15.89
C ASN A 193 -8.65 25.59 -15.85
N ARG A 194 -9.18 26.38 -16.80
CA ARG A 194 -10.62 26.61 -16.94
C ARG A 194 -11.34 25.36 -17.47
N GLN A 195 -10.78 24.66 -18.44
CA GLN A 195 -11.35 23.40 -18.94
C GLN A 195 -11.33 22.29 -17.88
N GLU A 196 -10.27 22.20 -17.08
CA GLU A 196 -10.20 21.23 -15.98
C GLU A 196 -11.29 21.46 -14.93
N ARG A 197 -11.58 22.73 -14.58
CA ARG A 197 -12.68 23.07 -13.66
C ARG A 197 -14.04 22.64 -14.21
N LEU A 198 -14.31 22.87 -15.49
CA LEU A 198 -15.56 22.45 -16.13
C LEU A 198 -15.74 20.92 -16.14
N ILE A 199 -14.66 20.17 -16.36
CA ILE A 199 -14.71 18.69 -16.32
C ILE A 199 -15.03 18.18 -14.91
N LEU A 200 -14.46 18.82 -13.87
CA LEU A 200 -14.73 18.45 -12.48
C LEU A 200 -16.17 18.77 -12.07
N GLU A 201 -16.69 19.91 -12.50
CA GLU A 201 -18.08 20.31 -12.24
C GLU A 201 -19.08 19.37 -12.92
N LEU A 202 -18.85 19.03 -14.19
CA LEU A 202 -19.64 18.03 -14.93
C LEU A 202 -19.67 16.68 -14.21
N ARG A 203 -18.52 16.23 -13.70
CA ARG A 203 -18.42 14.96 -12.96
C ARG A 203 -19.28 14.99 -11.69
N GLN A 204 -19.32 16.12 -11.00
CA GLN A 204 -20.08 16.27 -9.77
C GLN A 204 -21.59 16.29 -10.02
N ILE A 205 -22.04 16.96 -11.09
CA ILE A 205 -23.45 16.94 -11.53
C ILE A 205 -23.88 15.50 -11.87
N VAL A 206 -23.07 14.76 -12.63
CA VAL A 206 -23.37 13.35 -12.97
C VAL A 206 -23.45 12.45 -11.73
N GLN A 207 -22.55 12.63 -10.77
CA GLN A 207 -22.57 11.85 -9.52
C GLN A 207 -23.82 12.15 -8.67
N ASN A 208 -24.21 13.41 -8.57
CA ASN A 208 -25.40 13.81 -7.82
C ASN A 208 -26.70 13.34 -8.50
N GLY A 209 -26.75 13.39 -9.84
CA GLY A 209 -27.87 12.88 -10.62
C GLY A 209 -28.06 11.37 -10.46
N PHE A 210 -26.97 10.58 -10.51
CA PHE A 210 -27.03 9.14 -10.28
C PHE A 210 -27.55 8.77 -8.88
N GLY A 211 -27.21 9.55 -7.85
CA GLY A 211 -27.74 9.36 -6.50
C GLY A 211 -29.26 9.54 -6.43
N THR A 212 -29.79 10.51 -7.19
CA THR A 212 -31.22 10.81 -7.25
C THR A 212 -32.01 9.70 -7.96
N VAL A 213 -31.48 9.15 -9.05
CA VAL A 213 -32.09 8.00 -9.77
C VAL A 213 -32.09 6.74 -8.90
N LEU A 214 -31.01 6.49 -8.15
CA LEU A 214 -30.93 5.33 -7.26
C LEU A 214 -31.92 5.44 -6.07
N ALA A 215 -32.10 6.65 -5.53
CA ALA A 215 -33.09 6.93 -4.49
C ALA A 215 -34.53 6.71 -5.01
N ALA A 216 -34.84 7.15 -6.23
CA ALA A 216 -36.14 6.92 -6.86
C ALA A 216 -36.43 5.43 -7.15
N GLN A 217 -35.40 4.61 -7.43
CA GLN A 217 -35.58 3.17 -7.60
C GLN A 217 -35.83 2.43 -6.28
N THR A 218 -35.32 2.95 -5.17
CA THR A 218 -35.43 2.31 -3.85
C THR A 218 -36.67 2.74 -3.07
N SER A 219 -37.34 3.81 -3.46
CA SER A 219 -38.52 4.35 -2.79
C SER A 219 -39.86 3.78 -3.26
N ARG A 220 -39.90 2.75 -4.11
CA ARG A 220 -41.17 2.08 -4.47
C ARG A 220 -41.64 1.19 -3.29
N PRO A 221 -42.78 1.50 -2.64
CA PRO A 221 -43.31 0.66 -1.58
C PRO A 221 -43.71 -0.71 -2.13
N CYS A 222 -43.14 -1.77 -1.55
CA CYS A 222 -43.56 -3.14 -1.81
C CYS A 222 -45.06 -3.30 -1.48
N PRO A 223 -45.87 -3.91 -2.35
CA PRO A 223 -47.24 -4.25 -2.00
C PRO A 223 -47.23 -5.25 -0.85
N ALA A 224 -47.81 -4.85 0.28
CA ALA A 224 -47.94 -5.68 1.47
C ALA A 224 -48.75 -6.94 1.14
N TYR A 225 -48.10 -8.09 1.24
CA TYR A 225 -48.73 -9.39 1.14
C TYR A 225 -49.64 -9.59 2.36
N ARG A 226 -50.96 -9.56 2.11
CA ARG A 226 -52.02 -9.75 3.10
C ARG A 226 -52.02 -11.22 3.55
N GLY A 227 -51.30 -11.53 4.62
CA GLY A 227 -51.40 -12.78 5.37
C GLY A 227 -52.12 -12.54 6.68
N SER A 228 -53.41 -12.87 6.72
CA SER A 228 -54.21 -12.95 7.95
C SER A 228 -53.65 -14.02 8.87
N ASN A 229 -53.47 -13.69 10.15
CA ASN A 229 -54.01 -14.47 11.27
C ASN A 229 -53.97 -13.64 12.55
N GLN A 230 -55.17 -13.45 13.10
CA GLN A 230 -55.48 -12.78 14.34
C GLN A 230 -55.07 -13.67 15.52
N THR A 231 -54.36 -13.12 16.49
CA THR A 231 -54.48 -13.53 17.90
C THR A 231 -54.44 -12.28 18.75
N THR A 232 -55.61 -11.95 19.27
CA THR A 232 -55.90 -10.91 20.26
C THR A 232 -55.24 -11.24 21.59
N ASN A 233 -54.57 -10.26 22.20
CA ASN A 233 -54.51 -10.13 23.66
C ASN A 233 -54.05 -8.73 24.07
N THR A 234 -54.45 -8.36 25.28
CA THR A 234 -54.04 -7.19 26.10
C THR A 234 -54.71 -5.84 25.84
N MET A 235 -55.77 -5.57 26.61
CA MET A 235 -56.22 -4.22 27.04
C MET A 235 -56.84 -4.31 28.44
N SER A 236 -56.15 -3.74 29.42
CA SER A 236 -56.58 -3.24 30.74
C SER A 236 -55.28 -2.76 31.40
N THR A 237 -55.10 -1.52 31.82
CA THR A 237 -55.91 -0.79 32.81
C THR A 237 -55.72 0.72 32.66
N VAL A 238 -56.79 1.42 33.02
CA VAL A 238 -56.96 2.86 33.21
C VAL A 238 -56.28 3.33 34.50
N SER A 239 -55.64 4.50 34.52
CA SER A 239 -55.88 5.52 35.55
C SER A 239 -55.24 6.88 35.23
N GLU A 240 -56.09 7.90 35.20
CA GLU A 240 -55.80 9.34 35.13
C GLU A 240 -55.45 9.94 36.50
N GLN A 241 -55.08 11.23 36.46
CA GLN A 241 -55.05 12.27 37.51
C GLN A 241 -53.68 12.39 38.24
N THR A 242 -53.10 13.57 38.51
CA THR A 242 -53.64 14.92 38.70
C THR A 242 -52.52 15.98 38.55
N MET A 243 -52.90 17.23 38.29
CA MET A 243 -52.06 18.44 38.19
C MET A 243 -51.58 19.04 39.53
N ALA A 244 -50.67 20.03 39.37
CA ALA A 244 -50.31 21.17 40.25
C ALA A 244 -49.30 20.83 41.38
N ASP A 245 -48.24 21.60 41.65
CA ASP A 245 -48.23 23.03 41.95
C ASP A 245 -46.78 23.61 41.98
N LEU A 246 -46.66 24.80 41.41
CA LEU A 246 -45.98 26.03 41.87
C LEU A 246 -44.97 26.08 43.05
N ILE A 247 -43.91 26.86 42.76
CA ILE A 247 -43.25 27.93 43.55
C ILE A 247 -41.90 27.62 44.29
N PRO A 248 -40.99 28.63 44.36
CA PRO A 248 -39.54 28.50 44.47
C PRO A 248 -38.99 28.98 45.83
N HIS A 249 -37.66 29.15 45.88
CA HIS A 249 -36.83 29.92 46.83
C HIS A 249 -35.78 29.15 47.67
N SER A 250 -34.53 29.56 47.42
CA SER A 250 -33.59 30.13 48.41
C SER A 250 -32.42 29.30 48.94
N HIS A 251 -31.31 30.03 48.94
CA HIS A 251 -30.03 29.85 49.60
C HIS A 251 -30.08 29.21 50.99
N ALA A 252 -29.12 28.31 51.25
CA ALA A 252 -28.56 28.14 52.59
C ALA A 252 -27.14 27.55 52.54
N THR A 253 -26.21 28.37 53.02
CA THR A 253 -24.86 28.09 53.49
C THR A 253 -24.83 26.98 54.55
N SER A 254 -23.84 26.07 54.49
CA SER A 254 -23.39 25.15 55.57
C SER A 254 -22.09 24.44 55.12
N PRO A 255 -21.31 23.76 55.99
CA PRO A 255 -20.44 24.25 57.08
C PRO A 255 -18.95 23.79 56.89
N PRO A 256 -18.00 24.17 57.77
CA PRO A 256 -16.59 23.76 57.63
C PRO A 256 -16.36 22.33 58.15
N CYS A 257 -15.97 21.42 57.27
CA CYS A 257 -15.53 20.07 57.65
C CYS A 257 -14.07 20.08 58.13
N GLN A 258 -13.90 19.53 59.32
CA GLN A 258 -12.67 19.39 60.07
C GLN A 258 -11.71 18.39 59.40
N HIS A 259 -10.43 18.73 59.41
CA HIS A 259 -9.32 17.83 59.05
C HIS A 259 -9.22 16.65 60.01
N PRO A 260 -9.24 15.38 59.54
CA PRO A 260 -8.70 14.28 60.31
C PRO A 260 -7.17 14.22 60.18
N LYS A 261 -6.50 13.99 61.31
CA LYS A 261 -5.06 13.74 61.46
C LYS A 261 -4.57 12.62 60.52
N PRO A 262 -3.32 12.68 60.04
CA PRO A 262 -2.72 11.57 59.31
C PRO A 262 -2.46 10.41 60.27
N THR A 263 -3.23 9.33 60.12
CA THR A 263 -2.94 8.04 60.72
C THR A 263 -1.76 7.42 59.99
N THR A 264 -0.61 7.40 60.66
CA THR A 264 0.56 6.62 60.31
C THR A 264 0.20 5.13 60.31
N ALA A 265 -0.24 4.62 59.16
CA ALA A 265 -0.41 3.20 58.94
C ALA A 265 0.96 2.58 58.66
N SER A 266 1.44 1.78 59.62
CA SER A 266 2.62 0.91 59.50
C SER A 266 2.58 0.12 58.19
N GLY A 267 3.70 0.16 57.50
CA GLY A 267 3.91 -0.47 56.20
C GLY A 267 3.68 -1.98 56.23
N LEU A 268 2.77 -2.43 55.37
CA LEU A 268 2.93 -3.72 54.71
C LEU A 268 4.14 -3.58 53.78
N ALA A 269 5.25 -4.18 54.17
CA ALA A 269 6.39 -4.40 53.29
C ALA A 269 5.89 -5.12 52.02
N HIS A 270 5.78 -4.37 50.93
CA HIS A 270 5.54 -4.96 49.61
C HIS A 270 6.74 -5.88 49.35
N PRO A 271 6.54 -7.20 49.14
CA PRO A 271 7.64 -8.10 48.86
C PRO A 271 8.39 -7.53 47.66
N GLU A 272 9.67 -7.23 47.89
CA GLU A 272 10.62 -6.79 46.88
C GLU A 272 10.57 -7.82 45.74
N PRO A 273 10.24 -7.41 44.51
CA PRO A 273 10.04 -8.35 43.43
C PRO A 273 11.34 -9.11 43.21
N GLU A 274 11.31 -10.42 43.42
CA GLU A 274 12.48 -11.26 43.20
C GLU A 274 13.01 -11.02 41.78
N PRO A 275 14.34 -10.89 41.61
CA PRO A 275 14.93 -10.59 40.33
C PRO A 275 14.55 -11.71 39.35
N MET A 276 13.69 -11.38 38.39
CA MET A 276 13.28 -12.35 37.37
C MET A 276 14.52 -12.77 36.58
N THR A 277 14.91 -14.04 36.73
CA THR A 277 15.99 -14.65 35.96
C THR A 277 15.54 -14.83 34.51
N ILE A 278 15.81 -13.83 33.66
CA ILE A 278 15.51 -13.88 32.22
C ILE A 278 16.48 -14.84 31.54
N ASN A 279 15.98 -15.70 30.65
CA ASN A 279 16.83 -16.60 29.87
C ASN A 279 17.74 -15.77 28.92
N PRO A 280 19.08 -15.92 28.98
CA PRO A 280 20.00 -15.15 28.15
C PRO A 280 19.78 -15.33 26.63
N GLU A 281 19.20 -16.45 26.19
CA GLU A 281 18.90 -16.69 24.77
C GLU A 281 17.79 -15.78 24.23
N ASN A 282 16.89 -15.34 25.11
CA ASN A 282 15.77 -14.46 24.80
C ASN A 282 16.05 -12.99 25.11
N MET A 283 17.20 -12.67 25.70
CA MET A 283 17.58 -11.30 25.99
C MET A 283 17.94 -10.54 24.70
N ARG A 284 17.39 -9.33 24.60
CA ARG A 284 17.71 -8.37 23.55
C ARG A 284 17.95 -7.01 24.16
N THR A 285 18.95 -6.32 23.66
CA THR A 285 19.26 -4.95 24.03
C THR A 285 19.08 -4.06 22.81
N ILE A 286 18.27 -3.01 22.97
CA ILE A 286 18.15 -1.92 21.99
C ILE A 286 18.77 -0.66 22.58
N VAL A 287 19.32 0.20 21.74
CA VAL A 287 19.83 1.51 22.14
C VAL A 287 18.79 2.55 21.73
N LEU A 288 18.20 3.20 22.72
CA LEU A 288 17.28 4.32 22.53
C LEU A 288 18.09 5.61 22.30
N GLU A 289 17.40 6.68 21.89
CA GLU A 289 18.05 8.01 21.85
C GLU A 289 18.58 8.43 23.23
N GLY A 290 19.67 9.19 23.20
CA GLY A 290 20.43 9.53 24.40
C GLY A 290 21.36 8.42 24.89
N GLY A 291 21.52 7.33 24.12
CA GLY A 291 22.45 6.24 24.46
C GLY A 291 21.92 5.28 25.52
N MET A 292 20.66 5.39 25.92
CA MET A 292 20.05 4.51 26.91
C MET A 292 19.86 3.11 26.31
N SER A 293 20.52 2.11 26.89
CA SER A 293 20.32 0.70 26.52
C SER A 293 19.14 0.12 27.29
N LEU A 294 18.11 -0.36 26.58
CA LEU A 294 17.00 -1.11 27.16
C LEU A 294 17.17 -2.58 26.84
N THR A 295 17.24 -3.41 27.88
CA THR A 295 17.29 -4.86 27.76
C THR A 295 15.93 -5.47 28.10
N PHE A 296 15.39 -6.33 27.23
CA PHE A 296 14.09 -6.96 27.40
C PHE A 296 14.11 -8.43 26.99
N ASP A 297 13.14 -9.19 27.49
CA ASP A 297 12.88 -10.57 27.09
C ASP A 297 11.97 -10.60 25.85
N VAL A 298 12.47 -11.18 24.77
CA VAL A 298 11.75 -11.39 23.49
C VAL A 298 10.39 -12.05 23.65
N THR A 299 10.26 -12.97 24.61
CA THR A 299 9.01 -13.73 24.84
C THR A 299 7.92 -12.90 25.51
N THR A 300 8.29 -11.80 26.16
CA THR A 300 7.37 -10.89 26.86
C THR A 300 6.89 -9.73 25.98
N VAL A 301 7.43 -9.59 24.77
CA VAL A 301 7.07 -8.50 23.86
C VAL A 301 5.61 -8.69 23.39
N PRO A 302 4.69 -7.77 23.70
CA PRO A 302 3.31 -7.88 23.27
C PRO A 302 3.20 -7.73 21.74
N ASN A 303 2.09 -8.19 21.17
CA ASN A 303 1.79 -7.90 19.78
C ASN A 303 1.68 -6.38 19.56
N PRO A 304 2.18 -5.86 18.44
CA PRO A 304 2.10 -4.43 18.16
C PRO A 304 0.62 -4.01 18.08
N PRO A 305 0.23 -2.91 18.73
CA PRO A 305 -1.13 -2.41 18.64
C PRO A 305 -1.48 -2.04 17.19
N ASN A 306 -2.73 -2.25 16.82
CA ASN A 306 -3.25 -1.92 15.49
C ASN A 306 -3.56 -0.41 15.41
N ILE A 307 -2.52 0.41 15.43
CA ILE A 307 -2.63 1.87 15.35
C ILE A 307 -2.78 2.28 13.88
N ARG A 308 -3.64 3.27 13.62
CA ARG A 308 -3.80 3.90 12.29
C ARG A 308 -3.63 5.40 12.44
N TYR A 309 -2.69 5.97 11.69
CA TYR A 309 -2.40 7.42 11.68
C TYR A 309 -2.92 8.15 10.44
N SER A 310 -3.68 7.49 9.58
CA SER A 310 -4.23 8.10 8.36
C SER A 310 -5.11 9.33 8.62
N GLU A 311 -5.69 9.43 9.82
CA GLU A 311 -6.55 10.54 10.25
C GLU A 311 -5.86 11.46 11.29
N ARG A 312 -4.71 11.04 11.83
CA ARG A 312 -4.03 11.69 12.96
C ARG A 312 -2.52 11.71 12.70
N ILE A 313 -2.11 12.48 11.70
CA ILE A 313 -0.72 12.51 11.22
C ILE A 313 0.19 13.22 12.23
N GLU A 314 -0.37 14.16 12.98
CA GLU A 314 0.30 14.88 14.07
C GLU A 314 0.66 13.92 15.21
N ASP A 315 -0.25 12.98 15.53
CA ASP A 315 0.01 11.93 16.49
C ASP A 315 1.14 11.02 15.99
N LEU A 316 1.20 10.70 14.69
CA LEU A 316 2.32 9.96 14.13
C LEU A 316 3.65 10.67 14.39
N PHE A 317 3.74 11.98 14.14
CA PHE A 317 4.97 12.74 14.38
C PHE A 317 5.38 12.75 15.85
N LYS A 318 4.42 12.95 16.76
CA LYS A 318 4.69 12.92 18.21
C LYS A 318 5.13 11.53 18.67
N GLU A 319 4.36 10.50 18.33
CA GLU A 319 4.62 9.11 18.71
C GLU A 319 5.90 8.54 18.07
N TRP A 320 6.35 9.15 16.97
CA TRP A 320 7.60 8.77 16.30
C TRP A 320 8.84 8.99 17.17
N TYR A 321 8.91 10.15 17.83
CA TYR A 321 10.05 10.57 18.65
C TYR A 321 9.80 10.39 20.16
N VAL A 322 8.57 10.64 20.60
CA VAL A 322 8.16 10.61 22.01
C VAL A 322 7.24 9.43 22.22
N ALA A 323 7.49 8.64 23.26
CA ALA A 323 6.64 7.50 23.55
C ALA A 323 5.30 7.95 24.17
N SER A 324 4.18 7.54 23.56
CA SER A 324 2.82 7.84 24.00
C SER A 324 2.29 6.83 25.03
N ASP A 325 1.17 7.16 25.66
CA ASP A 325 0.40 6.23 26.51
C ASP A 325 -0.16 5.04 25.72
N SER A 326 -0.45 5.22 24.43
CA SER A 326 -0.87 4.16 23.50
C SER A 326 0.27 3.30 22.97
N GLY A 327 1.52 3.66 23.31
CA GLY A 327 2.73 3.05 22.79
C GLY A 327 3.07 1.69 23.41
N LEU A 328 4.02 1.01 22.78
CA LEU A 328 4.62 -0.21 23.30
C LEU A 328 5.34 0.09 24.61
N THR A 329 5.01 -0.64 25.68
CA THR A 329 5.71 -0.54 26.97
C THR A 329 6.48 -1.83 27.23
N LEU A 330 7.79 -1.72 27.47
CA LEU A 330 8.67 -2.82 27.81
C LEU A 330 9.38 -2.51 29.12
N GLY A 331 9.23 -3.38 30.13
CA GLY A 331 9.85 -3.16 31.45
C GLY A 331 9.39 -1.86 32.13
N GLY A 332 8.15 -1.45 31.92
CA GLY A 332 7.61 -0.17 32.41
C GLY A 332 8.07 1.07 31.63
N GLN A 333 8.96 0.90 30.64
CA GLN A 333 9.42 1.99 29.79
C GLN A 333 8.65 2.01 28.47
N LYS A 334 8.09 3.17 28.13
CA LYS A 334 7.41 3.39 26.86
C LYS A 334 8.43 3.57 25.74
N ILE A 335 8.17 2.95 24.59
CA ILE A 335 9.09 2.90 23.46
C ILE A 335 8.55 3.74 22.30
N PRO A 336 9.28 4.77 21.84
CA PRO A 336 8.92 5.54 20.66
C PRO A 336 8.79 4.66 19.42
N LEU A 337 7.87 5.02 18.53
CA LEU A 337 7.50 4.21 17.38
C LEU A 337 8.71 3.85 16.51
N ARG A 338 9.65 4.77 16.31
CA ARG A 338 10.85 4.55 15.48
C ARG A 338 11.70 3.35 15.89
N HIS A 339 11.67 2.94 17.17
CA HIS A 339 12.47 1.83 17.69
C HIS A 339 11.75 0.48 17.58
N TRP A 340 10.48 0.46 17.16
CA TRP A 340 9.72 -0.78 17.05
C TRP A 340 10.29 -1.72 15.98
N ILE A 341 10.96 -1.17 14.96
CA ILE A 341 11.68 -2.00 13.99
C ILE A 341 12.79 -2.83 14.64
N ASP A 342 13.54 -2.28 15.60
CA ASP A 342 14.62 -2.99 16.27
C ASP A 342 14.10 -4.06 17.23
N ILE A 343 12.86 -3.90 17.69
CA ILE A 343 12.17 -4.86 18.57
C ILE A 343 11.58 -6.01 17.75
N TYR A 344 10.75 -5.71 16.74
CA TYR A 344 9.98 -6.73 16.04
C TYR A 344 10.70 -7.34 14.84
N LYS A 345 11.62 -6.63 14.18
CA LYS A 345 12.26 -7.13 12.97
C LYS A 345 13.35 -8.15 13.33
N LYS A 346 13.23 -9.35 12.75
CA LYS A 346 14.25 -10.41 12.87
C LYS A 346 15.63 -9.91 12.43
N ARG A 347 16.59 -9.85 13.37
CA ARG A 347 18.03 -9.81 13.11
C ARG A 347 18.66 -11.09 13.65
N GLY A 348 19.40 -11.81 12.81
CA GLY A 348 20.33 -12.87 13.26
C GLY A 348 19.70 -14.13 13.89
N GLY A 349 18.82 -14.85 13.18
CA GLY A 349 18.41 -16.22 13.56
C GLY A 349 17.33 -16.33 14.64
N ASN A 350 17.43 -15.55 15.71
CA ASN A 350 16.55 -15.61 16.89
C ASN A 350 15.55 -14.44 16.84
N ALA A 351 14.36 -14.72 16.31
CA ALA A 351 13.31 -13.71 16.08
C ALA A 351 12.27 -13.72 17.21
N VAL A 352 11.81 -12.53 17.62
CA VAL A 352 10.45 -12.35 18.14
C VAL A 352 9.48 -12.89 17.08
N ASP A 353 8.38 -13.53 17.51
CA ASP A 353 7.41 -14.20 16.65
C ASP A 353 7.25 -13.50 15.29
N SER A 354 7.68 -14.20 14.22
CA SER A 354 7.67 -13.68 12.84
C SER A 354 6.30 -13.15 12.43
N LYS A 355 5.23 -13.59 13.12
CA LYS A 355 3.86 -13.17 12.87
C LYS A 355 3.59 -11.73 13.31
N ALA A 356 4.12 -11.28 14.44
CA ALA A 356 3.91 -9.93 14.97
C ALA A 356 4.46 -8.88 13.99
N TRP A 357 5.72 -9.03 13.57
CA TRP A 357 6.32 -8.17 12.55
C TRP A 357 5.56 -8.24 11.23
N SER A 358 5.12 -9.42 10.78
CA SER A 358 4.40 -9.53 9.51
C SER A 358 3.08 -8.74 9.49
N THR A 359 2.41 -8.65 10.64
CA THR A 359 1.15 -7.91 10.80
C THR A 359 1.38 -6.41 10.79
N PHE A 360 2.41 -5.95 11.51
CA PHE A 360 2.75 -4.53 11.65
C PHE A 360 3.50 -3.95 10.45
N ARG A 361 4.25 -4.79 9.72
CA ARG A 361 5.12 -4.38 8.62
C ARG A 361 4.38 -3.56 7.56
N GLY A 362 3.12 -3.86 7.28
CA GLY A 362 2.31 -3.09 6.32
C GLY A 362 2.15 -1.64 6.77
N ALA A 363 1.62 -1.44 7.98
CA ALA A 363 1.44 -0.13 8.58
C ALA A 363 2.79 0.61 8.75
N TRP A 364 3.83 -0.10 9.18
CA TRP A 364 5.18 0.47 9.27
C TRP A 364 5.67 1.03 7.93
N HIS A 365 5.57 0.25 6.84
CA HIS A 365 6.00 0.70 5.50
C HIS A 365 5.13 1.84 4.98
N GLU A 366 3.91 2.04 5.49
CA GLU A 366 3.12 3.22 5.16
C GLU A 366 3.66 4.48 5.86
N TRP A 367 4.26 4.34 7.05
CA TRP A 367 4.74 5.45 7.87
C TRP A 367 6.22 5.82 7.62
N LYS A 368 7.12 4.84 7.54
CA LYS A 368 8.56 5.04 7.32
C LYS A 368 9.24 3.83 6.69
N VAL A 369 10.24 4.05 5.83
CA VAL A 369 11.22 3.00 5.48
C VAL A 369 12.63 3.53 5.66
N CYS A 370 13.10 3.54 6.90
CA CYS A 370 14.53 3.50 7.16
C CYS A 370 15.10 2.20 6.55
N LYS A 371 16.00 2.31 5.57
CA LYS A 371 17.05 1.28 5.51
C LYS A 371 18.01 1.54 6.67
N PRO A 372 18.48 0.48 7.36
CA PRO A 372 19.52 0.66 8.35
C PRO A 372 20.79 1.17 7.63
N VAL A 373 21.20 2.39 7.96
CA VAL A 373 22.53 2.91 7.61
C VAL A 373 23.52 2.11 8.44
N THR A 374 24.31 1.25 7.79
CA THR A 374 25.46 0.63 8.47
C THR A 374 26.51 1.71 8.75
N PRO A 375 27.14 1.71 9.94
CA PRO A 375 28.09 2.76 10.35
C PRO A 375 29.39 2.82 9.50
N ALA A 376 29.56 1.95 8.49
CA ALA A 376 30.66 2.02 7.54
C ALA A 376 30.31 2.81 6.25
N ALA A 377 29.12 3.40 6.16
CA ALA A 377 28.69 4.20 5.01
C ALA A 377 28.20 5.56 5.50
N GLU A 378 29.15 6.46 5.79
CA GLU A 378 28.85 7.87 6.00
C GLU A 378 28.22 8.45 4.73
N TYR A 379 27.04 9.07 4.92
CA TYR A 379 26.24 9.78 3.92
C TYR A 379 25.56 8.93 2.83
N TYR A 380 24.33 8.49 3.15
CA TYR A 380 23.28 8.22 2.17
C TYR A 380 22.10 9.15 2.45
N ILE A 381 21.85 10.12 1.56
CA ILE A 381 20.58 10.85 1.52
C ILE A 381 19.62 9.92 0.77
N GLU A 382 19.01 8.96 1.49
CA GLU A 382 17.97 8.14 0.89
C GLU A 382 16.76 9.04 0.60
N LEU A 383 16.29 9.03 -0.65
CA LEU A 383 15.03 9.66 -1.05
C LEU A 383 13.97 9.38 0.01
N PHE A 384 13.49 10.45 0.64
CA PHE A 384 12.43 10.48 1.64
C PHE A 384 11.17 9.87 1.01
N GLN A 385 10.96 8.57 1.21
CA GLN A 385 9.92 7.81 0.51
C GLN A 385 8.56 7.92 1.21
N TYR A 386 8.50 8.44 2.43
CA TYR A 386 7.36 8.34 3.35
C TYR A 386 7.15 9.59 4.23
N VAL A 387 5.97 9.68 4.84
CA VAL A 387 5.47 10.89 5.52
C VAL A 387 6.39 11.40 6.63
N VAL A 388 6.96 10.50 7.45
CA VAL A 388 7.88 10.89 8.54
C VAL A 388 9.22 11.39 8.00
N GLU A 389 9.70 10.79 6.92
CA GLU A 389 10.96 11.20 6.27
C GLU A 389 10.82 12.59 5.64
N GLU A 390 9.68 12.87 5.01
CA GLU A 390 9.39 14.21 4.50
C GLU A 390 9.22 15.23 5.64
N TYR A 391 8.61 14.83 6.75
CA TYR A 391 8.56 15.64 7.97
C TYR A 391 9.97 15.98 8.50
N GLU A 392 10.87 14.98 8.57
CA GLU A 392 12.28 15.17 8.92
C GLU A 392 12.97 16.14 7.94
N ARG A 393 12.74 15.98 6.63
CA ARG A 393 13.28 16.85 5.57
C ARG A 393 12.84 18.30 5.73
N LEU A 394 11.60 18.52 6.18
CA LEU A 394 11.03 19.83 6.45
C LEU A 394 11.40 20.38 7.84
N GLY A 395 12.46 19.85 8.45
CA GLY A 395 13.02 20.33 9.70
C GLY A 395 12.26 19.85 10.94
N SER A 396 11.55 18.72 10.83
CA SER A 396 10.76 18.14 11.93
C SER A 396 9.79 19.15 12.56
N SER A 397 9.15 19.96 11.71
CA SER A 397 8.19 20.99 12.11
C SER A 397 6.83 20.72 11.51
N GLU A 398 5.81 20.55 12.36
CA GLU A 398 4.43 20.36 11.90
C GLU A 398 3.97 21.55 11.03
N GLN A 399 4.36 22.77 11.40
CA GLN A 399 4.00 23.97 10.64
C GLN A 399 4.64 23.95 9.24
N ALA A 400 5.92 23.59 9.13
CA ALA A 400 6.60 23.51 7.85
C ALA A 400 6.02 22.39 6.98
N PHE A 401 5.71 21.24 7.59
CA PHE A 401 5.06 20.12 6.91
C PHE A 401 3.70 20.53 6.34
N TRP A 402 2.85 21.13 7.16
CA TRP A 402 1.51 21.54 6.72
C TRP A 402 1.52 22.74 5.78
N ALA A 403 2.54 23.60 5.81
CA ALA A 403 2.69 24.65 4.80
C ALA A 403 2.86 24.07 3.38
N VAL A 404 3.52 22.90 3.27
CA VAL A 404 3.70 22.20 1.99
C VAL A 404 2.47 21.33 1.65
N TYR A 405 1.91 20.63 2.64
CA TYR A 405 0.83 19.66 2.46
C TYR A 405 -0.54 20.19 2.87
N SER A 406 -0.83 21.46 2.55
CA SER A 406 -2.17 22.04 2.63
C SER A 406 -2.60 22.56 1.26
N ALA A 407 -3.85 22.33 0.89
CA ALA A 407 -4.45 22.84 -0.33
C ALA A 407 -5.68 23.68 0.05
N ASN A 408 -5.78 24.89 -0.49
CA ASN A 408 -6.88 25.82 -0.22
C ASN A 408 -7.09 26.10 1.29
N GLY A 409 -6.01 26.19 2.06
CA GLY A 409 -6.07 26.40 3.51
C GLY A 409 -6.47 25.18 4.34
N HIS A 410 -6.74 24.03 3.71
CA HIS A 410 -7.06 22.78 4.38
C HIS A 410 -5.92 21.78 4.29
N ARG A 411 -5.66 21.07 5.39
CA ARG A 411 -4.67 19.99 5.45
C ARG A 411 -5.05 18.88 4.47
N MET A 412 -4.09 18.41 3.68
CA MET A 412 -4.31 17.29 2.77
C MET A 412 -4.58 16.00 3.56
N VAL A 413 -5.55 15.20 3.10
CA VAL A 413 -5.77 13.85 3.64
C VAL A 413 -4.57 12.94 3.34
N TRP A 414 -4.36 11.92 4.16
CA TRP A 414 -3.24 10.97 4.05
C TRP A 414 -3.00 10.44 2.62
N SER A 415 -4.06 10.02 1.92
CA SER A 415 -3.96 9.51 0.56
C SER A 415 -3.46 10.55 -0.44
N ALA A 416 -3.84 11.82 -0.25
CA ALA A 416 -3.39 12.94 -1.08
C ALA A 416 -1.92 13.27 -0.82
N ILE A 417 -1.48 13.25 0.44
CA ILE A 417 -0.05 13.40 0.81
C ILE A 417 0.77 12.27 0.17
N GLN A 418 0.30 11.02 0.29
CA GLN A 418 0.97 9.89 -0.34
C GLN A 418 1.06 10.06 -1.87
N ALA A 419 -0.02 10.52 -2.52
CA ALA A 419 -0.04 10.76 -3.96
C ALA A 419 0.98 11.84 -4.36
N ALA A 420 1.03 12.96 -3.64
CA ALA A 420 2.01 14.02 -3.85
C ALA A 420 3.45 13.50 -3.71
N LEU A 421 3.75 12.74 -2.65
CA LEU A 421 5.05 12.08 -2.47
C LEU A 421 5.38 11.08 -3.58
N ARG A 422 4.38 10.36 -4.15
CA ARG A 422 4.61 9.50 -5.32
C ARG A 422 4.97 10.32 -6.56
N GLN A 423 4.30 11.45 -6.76
CA GLN A 423 4.54 12.33 -7.90
C GLN A 423 5.92 12.99 -7.82
N GLN A 424 6.29 13.52 -6.65
CA GLN A 424 7.61 14.06 -6.40
C GLN A 424 8.70 13.04 -6.69
N ARG A 425 8.53 11.77 -6.28
CA ARG A 425 9.46 10.69 -6.63
C ARG A 425 9.58 10.44 -8.13
N LYS A 426 8.46 10.47 -8.86
CA LYS A 426 8.49 10.32 -10.32
C LYS A 426 9.27 11.46 -10.96
N GLN A 427 9.07 12.69 -10.47
CA GLN A 427 9.80 13.87 -10.93
C GLN A 427 11.29 13.79 -10.62
N THR A 428 11.66 13.43 -9.38
CA THR A 428 13.06 13.21 -9.00
C THR A 428 13.69 12.13 -9.86
N LYS A 429 13.00 11.03 -10.10
CA LYS A 429 13.51 9.96 -10.97
C LYS A 429 13.70 10.39 -12.42
N ALA A 430 12.76 11.17 -12.95
CA ALA A 430 12.89 11.75 -14.27
C ALA A 430 14.08 12.73 -14.32
N ALA A 431 14.29 13.53 -13.27
CA ALA A 431 15.40 14.47 -13.16
C ALA A 431 16.76 13.77 -12.96
N SER A 432 16.80 12.56 -12.40
CA SER A 432 18.02 11.75 -12.29
C SER A 432 18.45 11.11 -13.62
N LEU A 433 17.55 10.98 -14.58
CA LEU A 433 17.83 10.25 -15.82
C LEU A 433 18.98 10.86 -16.65
N PRO A 434 19.07 12.20 -16.84
CA PRO A 434 20.19 12.82 -17.55
C PRO A 434 21.54 12.52 -16.91
N ASP A 435 21.66 12.69 -15.59
CA ASP A 435 22.90 12.43 -14.84
C ASP A 435 23.31 10.95 -14.90
N ALA A 436 22.34 10.04 -14.76
CA ALA A 436 22.61 8.61 -14.88
C ALA A 436 23.07 8.22 -16.29
N THR A 437 22.48 8.86 -17.31
CA THR A 437 22.86 8.67 -18.71
C THR A 437 24.25 9.24 -18.99
N ALA A 438 24.56 10.41 -18.44
CA ALA A 438 25.90 11.02 -18.50
C ALA A 438 26.96 10.08 -17.91
N ALA A 439 26.71 9.54 -16.71
CA ALA A 439 27.63 8.59 -16.06
C ALA A 439 27.87 7.33 -16.90
N ARG A 440 26.80 6.76 -17.49
CA ARG A 440 26.91 5.59 -18.40
C ARG A 440 27.64 5.94 -19.69
N ARG A 441 27.42 7.14 -20.23
CA ARG A 441 28.13 7.61 -21.42
C ARG A 441 29.63 7.77 -21.15
N PHE A 442 30.00 8.30 -19.98
CA PHE A 442 31.40 8.54 -19.62
C PHE A 442 32.17 7.26 -19.26
N PHE A 443 31.58 6.36 -18.46
CA PHE A 443 32.27 5.13 -17.99
C PHE A 443 31.90 3.85 -18.76
N GLY A 444 31.08 3.96 -19.80
CA GLY A 444 30.47 2.84 -20.52
C GLY A 444 29.15 2.39 -19.88
N GLU A 445 28.28 1.79 -20.70
CA GLU A 445 26.92 1.39 -20.33
C GLU A 445 26.85 0.50 -19.07
N THR A 446 27.86 -0.34 -18.85
CA THR A 446 27.96 -1.24 -17.69
C THR A 446 28.53 -0.59 -16.43
N LEU A 447 29.03 0.66 -16.54
CA LEU A 447 29.78 1.38 -15.49
C LEU A 447 31.03 0.63 -15.00
N GLU A 448 31.49 -0.39 -15.74
CA GLU A 448 32.67 -1.18 -15.38
C GLU A 448 33.97 -0.38 -15.54
N GLY A 449 34.00 0.65 -16.40
CA GLY A 449 35.13 1.57 -16.52
C GLY A 449 35.47 2.27 -15.19
N ALA A 450 34.46 2.50 -14.34
CA ALA A 450 34.62 3.07 -13.00
C ALA A 450 34.90 2.04 -11.89
N ALA A 451 35.11 0.76 -12.22
CA ALA A 451 35.28 -0.29 -11.21
C ALA A 451 36.48 -0.05 -10.28
N HIS A 452 37.53 0.58 -10.78
CA HIS A 452 38.72 0.93 -10.00
C HIS A 452 38.42 1.99 -8.92
N LEU A 453 37.43 2.86 -9.15
CA LEU A 453 36.99 3.89 -8.19
C LEU A 453 35.98 3.34 -7.17
N ARG A 454 35.30 2.22 -7.49
CA ARG A 454 34.22 1.61 -6.70
C ARG A 454 33.04 2.54 -6.38
N VAL A 455 32.93 3.68 -7.06
CA VAL A 455 31.91 4.72 -6.82
C VAL A 455 30.50 4.22 -7.13
N PHE A 456 30.34 3.49 -8.24
CA PHE A 456 29.05 2.93 -8.64
C PHE A 456 28.80 1.51 -8.11
N GLN A 457 29.56 1.07 -7.10
CA GLN A 457 29.48 -0.27 -6.57
C GLN A 457 29.07 -0.27 -5.09
N TYR A 458 28.33 -1.31 -4.70
CA TYR A 458 27.96 -1.54 -3.31
C TYR A 458 28.17 -3.00 -2.92
N ARG A 459 28.46 -3.22 -1.65
CA ARG A 459 28.67 -4.56 -1.11
C ARG A 459 27.38 -5.12 -0.56
N LYS A 460 26.97 -6.30 -1.03
CA LYS A 460 25.86 -7.07 -0.47
C LYS A 460 26.39 -8.43 -0.01
N GLY A 461 26.63 -8.55 1.29
CA GLY A 461 27.28 -9.73 1.86
C GLY A 461 28.75 -9.83 1.40
N LYS A 462 29.10 -10.94 0.74
CA LYS A 462 30.45 -11.15 0.18
C LYS A 462 30.59 -10.70 -1.27
N GLN A 463 29.51 -10.28 -1.92
CA GLN A 463 29.50 -9.91 -3.33
C GLN A 463 29.50 -8.39 -3.49
N ILE A 464 30.19 -7.93 -4.54
CA ILE A 464 30.16 -6.54 -5.01
C ILE A 464 29.16 -6.48 -6.16
N HIS A 465 28.27 -5.49 -6.11
CA HIS A 465 27.25 -5.25 -7.12
C HIS A 465 27.37 -3.83 -7.64
N THR A 466 27.18 -3.64 -8.94
CA THR A 466 27.04 -2.30 -9.53
C THR A 466 25.61 -1.80 -9.33
N TYR A 467 25.45 -0.50 -9.10
CA TYR A 467 24.13 0.13 -9.04
C TYR A 467 23.42 0.00 -10.39
N SER A 468 22.15 -0.44 -10.34
CA SER A 468 21.29 -0.53 -11.53
C SER A 468 20.23 0.57 -11.60
N SER A 469 19.96 1.26 -10.49
CA SER A 469 18.93 2.30 -10.41
C SER A 469 19.48 3.65 -10.84
N ASP A 470 18.80 4.32 -11.79
CA ASP A 470 19.19 5.65 -12.30
C ASP A 470 19.41 6.65 -11.18
N ASP A 471 18.51 6.72 -10.19
CA ASP A 471 18.63 7.63 -9.04
C ASP A 471 19.95 7.47 -8.28
N LYS A 472 20.40 6.22 -8.10
CA LYS A 472 21.64 5.94 -7.37
C LYS A 472 22.86 6.22 -8.22
N ILE A 473 22.78 5.97 -9.52
CA ILE A 473 23.86 6.29 -10.45
C ILE A 473 24.01 7.81 -10.54
N ALA A 474 22.92 8.55 -10.72
CA ALA A 474 22.90 10.01 -10.75
C ALA A 474 23.46 10.64 -9.47
N GLU A 475 23.06 10.13 -8.30
CA GLU A 475 23.59 10.56 -7.01
C GLU A 475 25.10 10.34 -6.91
N GLN A 476 25.59 9.15 -7.24
CA GLN A 476 27.02 8.84 -7.22
C GLN A 476 27.80 9.63 -8.27
N TRP A 477 27.20 9.92 -9.43
CA TRP A 477 27.79 10.73 -10.48
C TRP A 477 28.00 12.17 -10.05
N ARG A 478 26.95 12.82 -9.52
CA ARG A 478 27.05 14.19 -8.99
C ARG A 478 28.11 14.29 -7.89
N ARG A 479 28.13 13.32 -6.97
CA ARG A 479 29.15 13.25 -5.91
C ARG A 479 30.56 13.08 -6.49
N LEU A 480 30.71 12.28 -7.53
CA LEU A 480 31.99 12.05 -8.19
C LEU A 480 32.52 13.33 -8.84
N LEU A 481 31.66 14.08 -9.54
CA LEU A 481 32.00 15.37 -10.14
C LEU A 481 32.36 16.43 -9.09
N GLU A 482 31.73 16.39 -7.92
CA GLU A 482 32.05 17.29 -6.80
C GLU A 482 33.40 16.95 -6.14
N THR A 483 33.72 15.66 -6.03
CA THR A 483 34.90 15.20 -5.28
C THR A 483 36.16 15.05 -6.16
N ASN A 484 36.00 14.80 -7.46
CA ASN A 484 37.10 14.51 -8.39
C ASN A 484 37.12 15.52 -9.54
N GLU A 485 38.01 16.51 -9.43
CA GLU A 485 38.15 17.60 -10.39
C GLU A 485 38.63 17.12 -11.77
N ASP A 486 39.53 16.13 -11.84
CA ASP A 486 40.01 15.58 -13.11
C ASP A 486 38.88 14.94 -13.92
N ILE A 487 38.02 14.16 -13.27
CA ILE A 487 36.85 13.54 -13.90
C ILE A 487 35.85 14.61 -14.34
N ARG A 488 35.67 15.67 -13.54
CA ARG A 488 34.79 16.80 -13.90
C ARG A 488 35.29 17.51 -15.16
N MET A 489 36.59 17.85 -15.22
CA MET A 489 37.19 18.51 -16.39
C MET A 489 37.10 17.64 -17.65
N GLN A 490 37.41 16.34 -17.54
CA GLN A 490 37.28 15.40 -18.67
C GLN A 490 35.84 15.28 -19.18
N TRP A 491 34.87 15.29 -18.25
CA TRP A 491 33.46 15.30 -18.62
C TRP A 491 33.08 16.58 -19.36
N GLU A 492 33.49 17.75 -18.85
CA GLU A 492 33.25 19.05 -19.48
C GLU A 492 33.87 19.13 -20.90
N GLU A 493 35.12 18.71 -21.07
CA GLU A 493 35.75 18.62 -22.41
C GLU A 493 34.98 17.68 -23.35
N SER A 494 34.45 16.57 -22.83
CA SER A 494 33.67 15.62 -23.65
C SER A 494 32.33 16.19 -24.13
N MET A 495 31.77 17.16 -23.40
CA MET A 495 30.55 17.87 -23.79
C MET A 495 30.83 18.86 -24.93
N ASP A 496 31.93 19.60 -24.85
CA ASP A 496 32.30 20.62 -25.85
C ASP A 496 32.59 20.00 -27.22
N CYS A 497 33.13 18.78 -27.27
CA CYS A 497 33.47 18.10 -28.52
C CYS A 497 32.26 17.49 -29.26
N THR A 498 31.07 17.46 -28.64
CA THR A 498 29.84 16.91 -29.24
C THR A 498 28.94 18.00 -29.86
N GLN A 499 29.25 19.29 -29.65
CA GLN A 499 28.57 20.42 -30.30
C GLN A 499 29.24 20.76 -31.63
#